data_AF-A0A0D5NRK2-F1
#
_entry.id   AF-A0A0D5NRK2-F1
#
_cell.length_a   1.000
_cell.length_b   1.000
_cell.length_c   1.000
_cell.angle_alpha   90.00
_cell.angle_beta   90.00
_cell.angle_gamma   90.00
#
_symmetry.space_group_name_H-M   'P 1'
#
loop_
_entity.id
_entity.type
_entity.pdbx_description
1 polymer ?
#
loop_
_entity_poly.entity_id
_entity_poly.type
_entity_poly.pdbx_seq_one_letter_code
_entity_poly.pdbx_strand_id
1 'polypeptide(L)'
;MLKIRKKMIWFLTVLGPLGVVGLQAVNFGLRYDYLTKQYAADLWGGLLWNVGMLMVPTLFIGLAIIASMTAGIEHQTNSWKQILALPVKKSQVFIGKFLLSALLLFCSSTLLAAGTVALGFALRFPAADIPYRELLEMAYYPYLAIVPFIALQVWLSVTMHNQAIALTIGIAGTVFSLFSTRFDDWMPYKWPYLQNAADNPLYSAALGIVFGVVVLYAGVIEFVRKDVK
;
A
#
# COMPACT_ATOMS: atom_id res chain seq x y z
N MET A 1 7.63 22.91 -12.87
CA MET A 1 7.37 22.27 -11.55
C MET A 1 6.66 20.90 -11.65
N LEU A 2 5.76 20.66 -12.61
CA LEU A 2 5.06 19.36 -12.80
C LEU A 2 6.01 18.14 -12.98
N LYS A 3 7.13 18.30 -13.68
CA LYS A 3 8.14 17.23 -13.86
C LYS A 3 8.80 16.80 -12.54
N ILE A 4 9.02 17.73 -11.60
CA ILE A 4 9.67 17.44 -10.31
C ILE A 4 8.74 16.61 -9.42
N ARG A 5 7.45 16.93 -9.39
CA ARG A 5 6.47 16.17 -8.59
C ARG A 5 6.21 14.77 -9.14
N LYS A 6 6.21 14.57 -10.47
CA LYS A 6 6.17 13.22 -11.06
C LYS A 6 7.39 12.40 -10.63
N LYS A 7 8.60 12.98 -10.67
CA LYS A 7 9.81 12.32 -10.18
C LYS A 7 9.73 12.01 -8.68
N MET A 8 9.12 12.90 -7.89
CA MET A 8 8.95 12.69 -6.44
C MET A 8 7.99 11.55 -6.11
N ILE A 9 6.90 11.38 -6.87
CA ILE A 9 5.97 10.24 -6.70
C ILE A 9 6.71 8.92 -6.97
N TRP A 10 7.48 8.85 -8.06
CA TRP A 10 8.28 7.66 -8.36
C TRP A 10 9.35 7.40 -7.29
N PHE A 11 10.03 8.44 -6.82
CA PHE A 11 11.00 8.33 -5.74
C PHE A 11 10.38 7.76 -4.46
N LEU A 12 9.20 8.25 -4.06
CA LEU A 12 8.50 7.77 -2.87
C LEU A 12 8.00 6.32 -3.01
N THR A 13 7.56 5.95 -4.21
CA THR A 13 7.16 4.58 -4.54
C THR A 13 8.31 3.60 -4.36
N VAL A 14 9.55 4.04 -4.63
CA VAL A 14 10.77 3.25 -4.44
C VAL A 14 11.26 3.31 -2.98
N LEU A 15 11.08 4.44 -2.31
CA LEU A 15 11.55 4.66 -0.94
C LEU A 15 10.86 3.74 0.08
N GLY A 16 9.56 3.48 -0.07
CA GLY A 16 8.82 2.56 0.80
C GLY A 16 9.46 1.17 0.90
N PRO A 17 9.57 0.41 -0.21
CA PRO A 17 10.13 -0.93 -0.20
C PRO A 17 11.63 -0.93 0.13
N LEU A 18 12.41 0.05 -0.34
CA LEU A 18 13.81 0.18 0.05
C LEU A 18 13.97 0.45 1.55
N GLY A 19 13.06 1.23 2.15
CA GLY A 19 13.05 1.49 3.59
C GLY A 19 12.80 0.21 4.39
N VAL A 20 11.82 -0.60 3.98
CA VAL A 20 11.54 -1.89 4.62
C VAL A 20 12.73 -2.84 4.49
N VAL A 21 13.27 -3.01 3.28
CA VAL A 21 14.42 -3.89 3.03
C VAL A 21 15.65 -3.41 3.77
N GLY A 22 15.92 -2.10 3.79
CA GLY A 22 17.04 -1.51 4.51
C GLY A 22 16.93 -1.69 6.03
N LEU A 23 15.74 -1.48 6.60
CA LEU A 23 15.48 -1.75 8.02
C LEU A 23 15.68 -3.23 8.36
N GLN A 24 15.22 -4.14 7.51
CA GLN A 24 15.43 -5.57 7.73
C GLN A 24 16.88 -5.99 7.51
N ALA A 25 17.61 -5.35 6.59
CA ALA A 25 19.04 -5.55 6.43
C ALA A 25 19.82 -5.15 7.69
N VAL A 26 19.45 -4.03 8.33
CA VAL A 26 20.04 -3.63 9.60
C VAL A 26 19.63 -4.59 10.73
N ASN A 27 18.37 -5.00 10.79
CA ASN A 27 17.86 -5.94 11.80
C ASN A 27 18.59 -7.30 11.73
N PHE A 28 18.63 -7.91 10.55
CA PHE A 28 19.35 -9.17 10.31
C PHE A 28 20.87 -9.01 10.36
N GLY A 29 21.42 -7.86 9.97
CA GLY A 29 22.85 -7.60 10.05
C GLY A 29 23.35 -7.48 11.50
N LEU A 30 22.63 -6.75 12.35
CA LEU A 30 23.01 -6.56 13.76
C LEU A 30 22.69 -7.77 14.64
N ARG A 31 21.64 -8.54 14.31
CA ARG A 31 21.17 -9.69 15.10
C ARG A 31 21.32 -11.01 14.36
N TYR A 32 22.28 -11.09 13.44
CA TYR A 32 22.43 -12.22 12.53
C TYR A 32 22.50 -13.56 13.25
N ASP A 33 23.42 -13.71 14.21
CA ASP A 33 23.61 -14.97 14.94
C ASP A 33 22.39 -15.35 15.77
N TYR A 34 21.64 -14.38 16.26
CA TYR A 34 20.42 -14.62 17.03
C TYR A 34 19.27 -15.06 16.11
N LEU A 35 19.03 -14.31 15.03
CA LEU A 35 17.90 -14.56 14.13
C LEU A 35 18.12 -15.83 13.31
N THR A 36 19.34 -16.12 12.87
CA THR A 36 19.64 -17.37 12.16
C THR A 36 19.50 -18.61 13.05
N LYS A 37 19.80 -18.50 14.34
CA LYS A 37 19.51 -19.57 15.31
C LYS A 37 18.00 -19.68 15.59
N GLN A 38 17.32 -18.56 15.74
CA GLN A 38 15.87 -18.51 15.98
C GLN A 38 15.09 -19.14 14.81
N TYR A 39 15.49 -18.84 13.58
CA TYR A 39 14.87 -19.32 12.35
C TYR A 39 15.68 -20.45 11.70
N ALA A 40 16.46 -21.21 12.47
CA ALA A 40 17.34 -22.25 11.92
C ALA A 40 16.58 -23.32 11.11
N ALA A 41 15.31 -23.54 11.42
CA ALA A 41 14.45 -24.47 10.69
C ALA A 41 13.92 -23.88 9.36
N ASP A 42 13.79 -22.56 9.26
CA ASP A 42 13.27 -21.86 8.08
C ASP A 42 13.71 -20.38 8.07
N LEU A 43 14.89 -20.14 7.51
CA LEU A 43 15.48 -18.80 7.42
C LEU A 43 14.66 -17.86 6.53
N TRP A 44 14.07 -18.40 5.45
CA TRP A 44 13.28 -17.62 4.51
C TRP A 44 11.94 -17.21 5.10
N GLY A 45 11.21 -18.12 5.74
CA GLY A 45 9.97 -17.80 6.44
C GLY A 45 10.20 -16.77 7.55
N GLY A 46 11.31 -16.89 8.29
CA GLY A 46 11.73 -15.87 9.25
C GLY A 46 11.91 -14.48 8.63
N LEU A 47 12.60 -14.39 7.49
CA LEU A 47 12.77 -13.14 6.75
C LEU A 47 11.43 -12.60 6.23
N LEU A 48 10.61 -13.45 5.58
CA LEU A 48 9.31 -13.06 5.05
C LEU A 48 8.37 -12.54 6.13
N TRP A 49 8.35 -13.18 7.29
CA TRP A 49 7.58 -12.73 8.45
C TRP A 49 7.99 -11.32 8.90
N ASN A 50 9.30 -11.09 9.05
CA ASN A 50 9.83 -9.79 9.47
C ASN A 50 9.54 -8.68 8.45
N VAL A 51 9.69 -8.97 7.15
CA VAL A 51 9.33 -8.03 6.07
C VAL A 51 7.81 -7.80 6.06
N GLY A 52 7.00 -8.86 6.22
CA GLY A 52 5.54 -8.82 6.21
C GLY A 52 4.95 -7.91 7.28
N MET A 53 5.53 -7.94 8.49
CA MET A 53 5.13 -7.05 9.57
C MET A 53 5.28 -5.55 9.24
N LEU A 54 6.30 -5.17 8.49
CA LEU A 54 6.53 -3.78 8.08
C LEU A 54 5.80 -3.43 6.79
N MET A 55 5.46 -4.40 5.95
CA MET A 55 4.81 -4.17 4.68
C MET A 55 3.48 -3.44 4.83
N VAL A 56 2.60 -3.89 5.75
CA VAL A 56 1.26 -3.32 5.91
C VAL A 56 1.31 -1.82 6.27
N PRO A 57 2.00 -1.38 7.33
CA PRO A 57 2.09 0.05 7.62
C PRO A 57 2.78 0.84 6.50
N THR A 58 3.77 0.25 5.81
CA THR A 58 4.40 0.87 4.64
C THR A 58 3.41 1.08 3.48
N LEU A 59 2.52 0.12 3.22
CA LEU A 59 1.46 0.28 2.21
C LEU A 59 0.48 1.39 2.58
N PHE A 60 0.02 1.45 3.84
CA PHE A 60 -0.90 2.49 4.30
C PHE A 60 -0.30 3.90 4.23
N ILE A 61 0.93 4.08 4.70
CA ILE A 61 1.58 5.40 4.63
C ILE A 61 1.93 5.78 3.19
N GLY A 62 2.40 4.82 2.38
CA GLY A 62 2.65 5.02 0.96
C GLY A 62 1.40 5.45 0.22
N LEU A 63 0.27 4.80 0.49
CA LEU A 63 -1.03 5.16 -0.05
C LEU A 63 -1.43 6.59 0.35
N ALA A 64 -1.33 6.93 1.64
CA ALA A 64 -1.69 8.26 2.14
C ALA A 64 -0.89 9.36 1.43
N ILE A 65 0.42 9.17 1.24
CA ILE A 65 1.30 10.12 0.57
C ILE A 65 1.01 10.19 -0.93
N ILE A 66 0.90 9.05 -1.63
CA ILE A 66 0.65 8.99 -3.07
C ILE A 66 -0.69 9.65 -3.42
N ALA A 67 -1.76 9.28 -2.72
CA ALA A 67 -3.10 9.84 -2.94
C ALA A 67 -3.14 11.34 -2.64
N SER A 68 -2.51 11.76 -1.53
CA SER A 68 -2.41 13.17 -1.17
C SER A 68 -1.65 13.96 -2.24
N MET A 69 -0.47 13.52 -2.64
CA MET A 69 0.35 14.23 -3.63
C MET A 69 -0.29 14.31 -5.01
N THR A 70 -0.96 13.23 -5.45
CA THR A 70 -1.65 13.21 -6.75
C THR A 70 -2.84 14.16 -6.78
N ALA A 71 -3.58 14.32 -5.67
CA ALA A 71 -4.64 15.33 -5.56
C ALA A 71 -4.09 16.76 -5.36
N GLY A 72 -3.01 16.90 -4.59
CA GLY A 72 -2.36 18.17 -4.31
C GLY A 72 -1.87 18.92 -5.53
N ILE A 73 -1.39 18.17 -6.54
CA ILE A 73 -0.99 18.75 -7.84
C ILE A 73 -2.15 19.51 -8.48
N GLU A 74 -3.38 19.01 -8.36
CA GLU A 74 -4.55 19.60 -9.01
C GLU A 74 -5.15 20.75 -8.22
N HIS A 75 -5.22 20.61 -6.90
CA HIS A 75 -5.66 21.69 -6.00
C HIS A 75 -4.76 22.94 -6.12
N GLN A 76 -3.45 22.77 -6.17
CA GLN A 76 -2.51 23.90 -6.27
C GLN A 76 -2.47 24.54 -7.66
N THR A 77 -2.81 23.79 -8.71
CA THR A 77 -2.79 24.31 -10.09
C THR A 77 -4.14 24.87 -10.52
N ASN A 78 -5.17 24.84 -9.66
CA ASN A 78 -6.57 25.13 -10.04
C ASN A 78 -7.02 24.37 -11.32
N SER A 79 -6.37 23.26 -11.62
CA SER A 79 -6.54 22.54 -12.88
C SER A 79 -7.84 21.75 -12.93
N TRP A 80 -8.55 21.65 -11.80
CA TRP A 80 -9.92 21.12 -11.77
C TRP A 80 -10.81 21.80 -12.81
N LYS A 81 -10.72 23.13 -12.96
CA LYS A 81 -11.51 23.86 -13.96
C LYS A 81 -11.09 23.53 -15.41
N GLN A 82 -9.79 23.32 -15.66
CA GLN A 82 -9.29 22.89 -16.98
C GLN A 82 -9.64 21.44 -17.30
N ILE A 83 -9.54 20.53 -16.34
CA ILE A 83 -9.84 19.11 -16.50
C ILE A 83 -11.34 18.90 -16.74
N LEU A 84 -12.19 19.66 -16.04
CA LEU A 84 -13.65 19.62 -16.23
C LEU A 84 -14.11 20.35 -17.50
N ALA A 85 -13.27 21.22 -18.08
CA ALA A 85 -13.52 21.83 -19.37
C ALA A 85 -13.20 20.91 -20.55
N LEU A 86 -12.38 19.87 -20.33
CA LEU A 86 -12.18 18.81 -21.30
C LEU A 86 -13.43 17.91 -21.35
N PRO A 87 -13.74 17.25 -22.49
CA PRO A 87 -14.88 16.34 -22.63
C PRO A 87 -14.64 15.00 -21.92
N VAL A 88 -14.14 15.04 -20.68
CA VAL A 88 -13.80 13.89 -19.85
C VAL A 88 -14.83 13.78 -18.72
N LYS A 89 -15.36 12.58 -18.50
CA LYS A 89 -16.33 12.36 -17.42
C LYS A 89 -15.63 12.46 -16.07
N LYS A 90 -16.26 13.10 -15.06
CA LYS A 90 -15.77 13.15 -13.67
C LYS A 90 -15.38 11.76 -13.13
N SER A 91 -16.18 10.74 -13.47
CA SER A 91 -15.90 9.34 -13.11
C SER A 91 -14.56 8.83 -13.66
N GLN A 92 -14.18 9.20 -14.87
CA GLN A 92 -12.90 8.79 -15.49
C GLN A 92 -11.70 9.43 -14.79
N VAL A 93 -11.84 10.66 -14.30
CA VAL A 93 -10.79 11.34 -13.52
C VAL A 93 -10.57 10.59 -12.19
N PHE A 94 -11.65 10.25 -11.49
CA PHE A 94 -11.58 9.50 -10.24
C PHE A 94 -10.96 8.11 -10.45
N ILE A 95 -11.47 7.34 -11.42
CA ILE A 95 -10.97 6.00 -11.72
C ILE A 95 -9.52 6.06 -12.17
N GLY A 96 -9.12 7.05 -12.97
CA GLY A 96 -7.72 7.25 -13.37
C GLY A 96 -6.78 7.45 -12.18
N LYS A 97 -7.19 8.22 -11.17
CA LYS A 97 -6.40 8.40 -9.93
C LYS A 97 -6.32 7.15 -9.08
N PHE A 98 -7.44 6.43 -8.98
CA PHE A 98 -7.48 5.14 -8.31
C PHE A 98 -6.50 4.16 -8.97
N LEU A 99 -6.58 4.01 -10.30
CA LEU A 99 -5.70 3.12 -11.07
C LEU A 99 -4.23 3.54 -10.98
N LEU A 100 -3.93 4.85 -11.02
CA LEU A 100 -2.56 5.34 -10.85
C LEU A 100 -2.01 4.99 -9.46
N SER A 101 -2.79 5.24 -8.40
CA SER A 101 -2.39 4.91 -7.03
C SER A 101 -2.20 3.40 -6.85
N ALA A 102 -3.13 2.61 -7.40
CA ALA A 102 -3.06 1.15 -7.38
C ALA A 102 -1.84 0.62 -8.15
N LEU A 103 -1.50 1.20 -9.30
CA LEU A 103 -0.32 0.80 -10.08
C LEU A 103 0.98 1.13 -9.36
N LEU A 104 1.08 2.31 -8.75
CA LEU A 104 2.29 2.69 -7.98
C LEU A 104 2.48 1.76 -6.78
N LEU A 105 1.42 1.45 -6.04
CA LEU A 105 1.49 0.50 -4.92
C LEU A 105 1.82 -0.93 -5.39
N PHE A 106 1.33 -1.34 -6.56
CA PHE A 106 1.71 -2.62 -7.17
C PHE A 106 3.21 -2.66 -7.47
N CYS A 107 3.74 -1.64 -8.14
CA CYS A 107 5.18 -1.53 -8.42
C CYS A 107 6.01 -1.52 -7.13
N SER A 108 5.55 -0.83 -6.09
CA SER A 108 6.18 -0.82 -4.76
C SER A 108 6.23 -2.23 -4.16
N SER A 109 5.14 -2.99 -4.26
CA SER A 109 5.05 -4.37 -3.76
C SER A 109 5.96 -5.33 -4.54
N THR A 110 6.04 -5.18 -5.86
CA THR A 110 6.99 -5.95 -6.69
C THR A 110 8.44 -5.63 -6.33
N LEU A 111 8.76 -4.35 -6.10
CA LEU A 111 10.09 -3.94 -5.69
C LEU A 111 10.43 -4.47 -4.28
N LEU A 112 9.47 -4.52 -3.37
CA LEU A 112 9.63 -5.13 -2.05
C LEU A 112 9.99 -6.61 -2.19
N ALA A 113 9.25 -7.37 -2.99
CA ALA A 113 9.51 -8.78 -3.23
C ALA A 113 10.92 -9.02 -3.79
N ALA A 114 11.31 -8.24 -4.80
CA ALA A 114 12.65 -8.31 -5.39
C ALA A 114 13.75 -7.94 -4.38
N GLY A 115 13.52 -6.90 -3.58
CA GLY A 115 14.45 -6.47 -2.53
C GLY A 115 14.59 -7.48 -1.40
N THR A 116 13.51 -8.17 -1.02
CA THR A 116 13.53 -9.25 -0.02
C THR A 116 14.33 -10.45 -0.51
N VAL A 117 14.17 -10.84 -1.79
CA VAL A 117 14.99 -11.90 -2.40
C VAL A 117 16.47 -11.49 -2.43
N ALA A 118 16.77 -10.26 -2.86
CA ALA A 118 18.13 -9.73 -2.86
C ALA A 118 18.76 -9.72 -1.46
N LEU A 119 17.97 -9.37 -0.43
CA LEU A 119 18.41 -9.40 0.95
C LEU A 119 18.69 -10.82 1.44
N GLY A 120 17.81 -11.79 1.14
CA GLY A 120 18.05 -13.20 1.49
C GLY A 120 19.35 -13.74 0.89
N PHE A 121 19.65 -13.39 -0.36
CA PHE A 121 20.94 -13.72 -0.97
C PHE A 121 22.13 -13.01 -0.30
N ALA A 122 21.99 -11.73 0.05
CA ALA A 122 23.04 -11.00 0.76
C ALA A 122 23.33 -11.61 2.16
N LEU A 123 22.31 -12.19 2.80
CA LEU A 123 22.40 -12.93 4.06
C LEU A 123 22.84 -14.39 3.89
N ARG A 124 23.20 -14.81 2.67
CA ARG A 124 23.66 -16.18 2.32
C ARG A 124 22.65 -17.27 2.62
N PHE A 125 21.35 -16.96 2.53
CA PHE A 125 20.32 -17.98 2.66
C PHE A 125 20.33 -18.91 1.44
N PRO A 126 20.07 -20.22 1.59
CA PRO A 126 20.12 -21.17 0.49
C PRO A 126 19.10 -20.82 -0.60
N ALA A 127 19.55 -20.73 -1.86
CA ALA A 127 18.69 -20.39 -2.99
C ALA A 127 17.63 -21.45 -3.29
N ALA A 128 17.90 -22.71 -2.94
CA ALA A 128 16.97 -23.83 -3.14
C ALA A 128 15.72 -23.72 -2.25
N ASP A 129 15.82 -23.00 -1.13
CA ASP A 129 14.80 -22.94 -0.10
C ASP A 129 13.86 -21.75 -0.25
N ILE A 130 13.94 -20.99 -1.36
CA ILE A 130 13.09 -19.81 -1.58
C ILE A 130 11.62 -20.24 -1.64
N PRO A 131 10.77 -19.81 -0.69
CA PRO A 131 9.36 -20.17 -0.70
C PRO A 131 8.61 -19.19 -1.61
N TYR A 132 8.65 -19.43 -2.93
CA TYR A 132 8.05 -18.56 -3.93
C TYR A 132 6.57 -18.27 -3.66
N ARG A 133 5.82 -19.27 -3.16
CA ARG A 133 4.42 -19.11 -2.80
C ARG A 133 4.24 -18.08 -1.70
N GLU A 134 4.94 -18.24 -0.58
CA GLU A 134 4.86 -17.33 0.57
C GLU A 134 5.39 -15.94 0.24
N LEU A 135 6.43 -15.84 -0.59
CA LEU A 135 6.93 -14.56 -1.10
C LEU A 135 5.86 -13.81 -1.89
N LEU A 136 5.13 -14.50 -2.77
CA LEU A 136 4.05 -13.90 -3.56
C LEU A 136 2.83 -13.56 -2.69
N GLU A 137 2.49 -14.42 -1.73
CA GLU A 137 1.41 -14.14 -0.78
C GLU A 137 1.74 -12.93 0.07
N MET A 138 2.92 -12.89 0.67
CA MET A 138 3.43 -11.78 1.44
C MET A 138 3.42 -10.49 0.60
N ALA A 139 3.87 -10.52 -0.66
CA ALA A 139 3.98 -9.32 -1.48
C ALA A 139 2.66 -8.82 -2.08
N TYR A 140 1.75 -9.70 -2.51
CA TYR A 140 0.59 -9.27 -3.29
C TYR A 140 -0.73 -9.35 -2.55
N TYR A 141 -0.88 -10.23 -1.55
CA TYR A 141 -2.17 -10.36 -0.88
C TYR A 141 -2.48 -9.15 0.01
N PRO A 142 -1.52 -8.54 0.75
CA PRO A 142 -1.77 -7.29 1.47
C PRO A 142 -2.15 -6.15 0.53
N TYR A 143 -1.56 -6.12 -0.67
CA TYR A 143 -1.89 -5.17 -1.72
C TYR A 143 -3.34 -5.35 -2.23
N LEU A 144 -3.80 -6.58 -2.42
CA LEU A 144 -5.19 -6.85 -2.79
C LEU A 144 -6.16 -6.53 -1.63
N ALA A 145 -5.73 -6.78 -0.40
CA ALA A 145 -6.53 -6.51 0.79
C ALA A 145 -6.69 -4.99 1.07
N ILE A 146 -5.76 -4.13 0.63
CA ILE A 146 -5.79 -2.68 0.87
C ILE A 146 -6.59 -1.89 -0.19
N VAL A 147 -7.12 -2.54 -1.23
CA VAL A 147 -7.97 -1.91 -2.27
C VAL A 147 -9.08 -0.98 -1.75
N PRO A 148 -9.86 -1.30 -0.69
CA PRO A 148 -10.90 -0.40 -0.21
C PRO A 148 -10.33 0.90 0.35
N PHE A 149 -9.15 0.83 0.97
CA PHE A 149 -8.45 2.01 1.46
C PHE A 149 -7.87 2.83 0.31
N ILE A 150 -7.44 2.20 -0.79
CA ILE A 150 -7.01 2.95 -1.99
C ILE A 150 -8.17 3.84 -2.49
N ALA A 151 -9.36 3.25 -2.64
CA ALA A 151 -10.55 3.98 -3.06
C ALA A 151 -10.93 5.10 -2.07
N LEU A 152 -10.97 4.79 -0.78
CA LEU A 152 -11.31 5.73 0.28
C LEU A 152 -10.32 6.90 0.36
N GLN A 153 -9.02 6.61 0.32
CA GLN A 153 -7.98 7.63 0.45
C GLN A 153 -7.91 8.54 -0.79
N VAL A 154 -8.11 7.99 -1.99
CA VAL A 154 -8.25 8.79 -3.21
C VAL A 154 -9.49 9.68 -3.13
N TRP A 155 -10.61 9.14 -2.67
CA TRP A 155 -11.84 9.92 -2.48
C TRP A 155 -11.67 11.06 -1.49
N LEU A 156 -11.05 10.81 -0.32
CA LEU A 156 -10.72 11.86 0.64
C LEU A 156 -9.82 12.93 0.02
N SER A 157 -8.76 12.52 -0.68
CA SER A 157 -7.77 13.44 -1.23
C SER A 157 -8.35 14.37 -2.30
N VAL A 158 -9.27 13.85 -3.11
CA VAL A 158 -9.96 14.61 -4.16
C VAL A 158 -11.07 15.50 -3.59
N THR A 159 -11.80 15.01 -2.59
CA THR A 159 -12.98 15.69 -2.04
C THR A 159 -12.62 16.81 -1.05
N MET A 160 -11.52 16.65 -0.31
CA MET A 160 -11.09 17.63 0.68
C MET A 160 -10.38 18.80 0.02
N HIS A 161 -10.82 20.02 0.32
CA HIS A 161 -10.19 21.25 -0.16
C HIS A 161 -8.76 21.41 0.37
N ASN A 162 -8.53 20.97 1.62
CA ASN A 162 -7.22 20.97 2.23
C ASN A 162 -6.59 19.56 2.14
N GLN A 163 -5.62 19.42 1.25
CA GLN A 163 -4.83 18.20 1.06
C GLN A 163 -4.21 17.67 2.36
N ALA A 164 -3.82 18.57 3.29
CA ALA A 164 -3.23 18.17 4.56
C ALA A 164 -4.19 17.35 5.42
N ILE A 165 -5.50 17.63 5.36
CA ILE A 165 -6.51 16.90 6.13
C ILE A 165 -6.60 15.44 5.64
N ALA A 166 -6.69 15.25 4.32
CA ALA A 166 -6.72 13.91 3.74
C ALA A 166 -5.44 13.11 4.08
N LEU A 167 -4.28 13.78 4.06
CA LEU A 167 -3.01 13.17 4.48
C LEU A 167 -3.02 12.77 5.96
N THR A 168 -3.46 13.65 6.86
CA THR A 168 -3.55 13.37 8.29
C THR A 168 -4.48 12.20 8.58
N ILE A 169 -5.63 12.10 7.89
CA ILE A 169 -6.54 10.95 8.04
C ILE A 169 -5.84 9.66 7.60
N GLY A 170 -5.09 9.69 6.48
CA GLY A 170 -4.32 8.52 6.02
C GLY A 170 -3.22 8.10 6.99
N ILE A 171 -2.51 9.07 7.59
CA ILE A 171 -1.50 8.80 8.62
C ILE A 171 -2.16 8.23 9.88
N ALA A 172 -3.28 8.78 10.34
CA ALA A 172 -4.04 8.23 11.45
C ALA A 172 -4.53 6.80 11.16
N GLY A 173 -4.99 6.54 9.94
CA GLY A 173 -5.34 5.19 9.48
C GLY A 173 -4.16 4.22 9.49
N THR A 174 -2.95 4.70 9.17
CA THR A 174 -1.72 3.90 9.30
C THR A 174 -1.43 3.55 10.75
N VAL A 175 -1.57 4.51 11.67
CA VAL A 175 -1.40 4.22 13.11
C VAL A 175 -2.46 3.23 13.57
N PHE A 176 -3.71 3.39 13.13
CA PHE A 176 -4.80 2.48 13.46
C PHE A 176 -4.54 1.05 12.94
N SER A 177 -3.98 0.91 11.74
CA SER A 177 -3.66 -0.41 11.17
C SER A 177 -2.65 -1.19 12.03
N LEU A 178 -1.71 -0.52 12.71
CA LEU A 178 -0.75 -1.20 13.59
C LEU A 178 -1.41 -1.95 14.76
N PHE A 179 -2.61 -1.55 15.17
CA PHE A 179 -3.35 -2.20 16.25
C PHE A 179 -4.40 -3.19 15.71
N SER A 180 -4.57 -3.29 14.39
CA SER A 180 -5.73 -3.96 13.79
C SER A 180 -5.71 -5.47 13.91
N THR A 181 -4.54 -6.06 14.13
CA THR A 181 -4.37 -7.50 14.39
C THR A 181 -5.09 -7.97 15.65
N ARG A 182 -5.40 -7.05 16.58
CA ARG A 182 -6.18 -7.34 17.80
C ARG A 182 -7.69 -7.33 17.61
N PHE A 183 -8.17 -6.87 16.46
CA PHE A 183 -9.60 -6.86 16.16
C PHE A 183 -10.07 -8.18 15.56
N ASP A 184 -11.38 -8.34 15.47
CA ASP A 184 -12.01 -9.49 14.82
C ASP A 184 -11.83 -9.46 13.29
N ASP A 185 -12.04 -10.61 12.65
CA ASP A 185 -11.82 -10.81 11.21
C ASP A 185 -12.74 -9.99 10.30
N TRP A 186 -13.84 -9.45 10.83
CA TRP A 186 -14.73 -8.56 10.06
C TRP A 186 -14.12 -7.16 9.83
N MET A 187 -13.10 -6.77 10.59
CA MET A 187 -12.52 -5.43 10.55
C MET A 187 -11.62 -5.25 9.30
N PRO A 188 -11.93 -4.31 8.37
CA PRO A 188 -11.18 -4.16 7.12
C PRO A 188 -9.69 -3.84 7.30
N TYR A 189 -9.34 -3.13 8.38
CA TYR A 189 -7.94 -2.79 8.70
C TYR A 189 -7.09 -4.02 9.07
N LYS A 190 -7.71 -5.15 9.44
CA LYS A 190 -7.02 -6.41 9.75
C LYS A 190 -6.66 -7.18 8.48
N TRP A 191 -7.48 -7.10 7.43
CA TRP A 191 -7.32 -7.91 6.22
C TRP A 191 -5.93 -7.83 5.58
N PRO A 192 -5.25 -6.66 5.50
CA PRO A 192 -3.90 -6.58 4.95
C PRO A 192 -2.84 -7.36 5.73
N TYR A 193 -3.07 -7.68 7.01
CA TYR A 193 -2.19 -8.54 7.79
C TYR A 193 -2.35 -10.03 7.47
N LEU A 194 -3.38 -10.41 6.71
CA LEU A 194 -3.68 -11.79 6.30
C LEU A 194 -3.92 -12.78 7.46
N GLN A 195 -4.03 -12.27 8.69
CA GLN A 195 -4.33 -13.06 9.87
C GLN A 195 -5.84 -13.20 10.01
N ASN A 196 -6.36 -14.42 9.91
CA ASN A 196 -7.77 -14.74 10.12
C ASN A 196 -7.90 -16.13 10.76
N ALA A 197 -9.06 -16.40 11.38
CA ALA A 197 -9.34 -17.64 12.09
C ALA A 197 -9.32 -18.89 11.19
N ALA A 198 -9.49 -18.72 9.88
CA ALA A 198 -9.44 -19.79 8.89
C ALA A 198 -8.03 -20.08 8.36
N ASP A 199 -7.02 -19.33 8.82
CA ASP A 199 -5.63 -19.37 8.35
C ASP A 199 -5.51 -19.36 6.81
N ASN A 200 -6.37 -18.58 6.17
CA ASN A 200 -6.47 -18.53 4.72
C ASN A 200 -6.22 -17.12 4.19
N PRO A 201 -5.02 -16.82 3.69
CA PRO A 201 -4.68 -15.51 3.14
C PRO A 201 -5.60 -15.07 1.99
N LEU A 202 -6.12 -16.01 1.20
CA LEU A 202 -7.03 -15.70 0.08
C LEU A 202 -8.34 -15.08 0.56
N TYR A 203 -8.83 -15.50 1.74
CA TYR A 203 -10.06 -14.97 2.32
C TYR A 203 -9.95 -13.45 2.55
N SER A 204 -8.88 -13.01 3.20
CA SER A 204 -8.62 -11.58 3.46
C SER A 204 -8.43 -10.77 2.17
N ALA A 205 -7.70 -11.33 1.19
CA ALA A 205 -7.51 -10.68 -0.10
C ALA A 205 -8.83 -10.54 -0.89
N ALA A 206 -9.65 -11.59 -0.92
CA ALA A 206 -10.94 -11.58 -1.60
C ALA A 206 -11.91 -10.58 -0.97
N LEU A 207 -12.00 -10.53 0.37
CA LEU A 207 -12.80 -9.53 1.08
C LEU A 207 -12.36 -8.10 0.76
N GLY A 208 -11.05 -7.85 0.73
CA GLY A 208 -10.51 -6.55 0.35
C GLY A 208 -10.89 -6.16 -1.08
N ILE A 209 -10.79 -7.07 -2.06
CA ILE A 209 -11.20 -6.77 -3.44
C ILE A 209 -12.70 -6.48 -3.51
N VAL A 210 -13.54 -7.37 -2.95
CA VAL A 210 -15.00 -7.23 -3.00
C VAL A 210 -15.45 -5.93 -2.34
N PHE A 211 -15.00 -5.67 -1.12
CA PHE A 211 -15.31 -4.44 -0.40
C PHE A 211 -14.71 -3.22 -1.12
N GLY A 212 -13.53 -3.37 -1.71
CA GLY A 212 -12.87 -2.33 -2.48
C GLY A 212 -13.65 -1.90 -3.72
N VAL A 213 -14.26 -2.83 -4.45
CA VAL A 213 -15.15 -2.52 -5.57
C VAL A 213 -16.39 -1.76 -5.10
N VAL A 214 -16.96 -2.13 -3.95
CA VAL A 214 -18.11 -1.43 -3.36
C VAL A 214 -17.74 0.01 -2.98
N VAL A 215 -16.61 0.21 -2.29
CA VAL A 215 -16.13 1.55 -1.89
C VAL A 215 -15.75 2.39 -3.12
N LEU A 216 -15.14 1.79 -4.14
CA LEU A 216 -14.84 2.46 -5.41
C LEU A 216 -16.12 2.95 -6.10
N TYR A 217 -17.14 2.09 -6.19
CA TYR A 217 -18.41 2.45 -6.81
C TYR A 217 -19.12 3.57 -6.05
N ALA A 218 -19.17 3.48 -4.71
CA ALA A 218 -19.71 4.53 -3.85
C ALA A 218 -18.96 5.87 -4.02
N GLY A 219 -17.62 5.82 -4.01
CA GLY A 219 -16.78 7.00 -4.21
C GLY A 219 -16.98 7.67 -5.56
N VAL A 220 -17.18 6.89 -6.63
CA VAL A 220 -17.49 7.41 -7.97
C VAL A 220 -18.86 8.09 -7.98
N ILE A 221 -19.90 7.48 -7.43
CA ILE A 221 -21.25 8.06 -7.38
C ILE A 221 -21.22 9.41 -6.65
N GLU A 222 -20.60 9.44 -5.48
CA GLU A 222 -20.56 10.67 -4.68
C GLU A 222 -19.72 11.76 -5.35
N PHE A 223 -18.60 11.41 -5.98
CA PHE A 223 -17.77 12.36 -6.72
C PHE A 223 -18.49 12.95 -7.94
N VAL A 224 -19.28 12.15 -8.65
CA VAL A 224 -20.08 12.64 -9.80
C VAL A 224 -21.19 13.58 -9.33
N ARG A 225 -21.85 13.26 -8.21
CA ARG A 225 -22.95 14.07 -7.64
C ARG A 225 -22.49 15.39 -7.04
N LYS A 226 -21.23 15.51 -6.59
CA LYS A 226 -20.70 16.77 -6.08
C LYS A 226 -20.48 17.77 -7.23
N ASP A 227 -21.14 18.92 -7.11
CA ASP A 227 -20.82 20.08 -7.91
C ASP A 227 -19.45 20.64 -7.48
N VAL A 228 -18.57 20.77 -8.47
CA VAL A 228 -17.25 21.34 -8.25
C VAL A 228 -17.44 22.85 -8.24
N LYS A 229 -17.35 23.47 -7.06
CA LYS A 229 -17.38 24.93 -6.91
C LYS A 229 -16.05 25.55 -7.35
#